data_AF-A0A5E5PNS1-F1
#
_entry.id   AF-A0A5E5PNS1-F1
#
_cell.length_a   1.000
_cell.length_b   1.000
_cell.length_c   1.000
_cell.angle_alpha   90.00
_cell.angle_beta   90.00
_cell.angle_gamma   90.00
#
_symmetry.space_group_name_H-M   'P 1'
#
loop_
_entity.id
_entity.type
_entity.pdbx_description
1 polymer ?
#
loop_
_entity_poly.entity_id
_entity_poly.type
_entity_poly.pdbx_seq_one_letter_code
_entity_poly.pdbx_strand_id
1 'polypeptide(L)' 'MQNSLKPVSAGNIPDEVNVIIEIPAQSSPVKYEIDKETGAM' A
#
# COMPACT_ATOMS: atom_id res chain seq x y z
N MET A 1 14.12 -6.80 1.20
CA MET A 1 12.83 -6.18 0.83
C MET A 1 13.14 -4.95 0.01
N GLN A 2 13.00 -5.03 -1.32
CA GLN A 2 13.31 -3.91 -2.21
C GLN A 2 12.12 -3.69 -3.13
N ASN A 3 11.17 -2.85 -2.70
CA ASN A 3 10.11 -2.37 -3.57
C ASN A 3 10.69 -1.26 -4.45
N SER A 4 11.37 -1.64 -5.54
CA SER A 4 11.80 -0.67 -6.54
C SER A 4 10.74 -0.57 -7.63
N LEU A 5 9.93 0.48 -7.58
CA LEU A 5 9.02 0.83 -8.66
C LEU A 5 9.84 1.37 -9.82
N LYS A 6 9.67 0.77 -11.01
CA LYS A 6 10.25 1.31 -12.24
C LYS A 6 9.73 2.73 -12.46
N PRO A 7 10.51 3.66 -13.03
CA PRO A 7 10.00 4.99 -13.37
C PRO A 7 8.76 4.86 -14.25
N VAL A 8 7.62 5.39 -13.79
CA VAL A 8 6.35 5.43 -14.53
C VAL A 8 6.11 6.87 -15.00
N SER A 9 5.71 7.06 -16.26
CA SER A 9 5.33 8.38 -16.78
C SER A 9 4.02 8.86 -16.18
N ALA A 10 3.76 10.16 -16.19
CA ALA A 10 2.56 10.73 -15.54
C ALA A 10 1.23 10.44 -16.27
N GLY A 11 1.26 9.92 -17.50
CA GLY A 11 0.09 9.76 -18.37
C GLY A 11 -0.05 10.91 -19.37
N ASN A 12 -1.18 10.93 -20.10
CA ASN A 12 -1.53 11.98 -21.06
C ASN A 12 -2.34 13.09 -20.37
N ILE A 13 -1.65 13.99 -19.66
CA ILE A 13 -2.29 15.03 -18.82
C ILE A 13 -2.92 16.13 -19.70
N PRO A 14 -4.12 16.64 -19.36
CA PRO A 14 -4.91 16.35 -18.15
C PRO A 14 -5.94 15.22 -18.29
N ASP A 15 -6.07 14.65 -19.49
CA ASP A 15 -7.15 13.71 -19.82
C ASP A 15 -6.96 12.32 -19.18
N GLU A 16 -5.71 11.89 -19.01
CA GLU A 16 -5.35 10.59 -18.42
C GLU A 16 -4.14 10.70 -17.47
N VAL A 17 -4.22 10.03 -16.31
CA VAL A 17 -3.15 10.00 -15.30
C VAL A 17 -2.84 8.57 -14.85
N ASN A 18 -1.56 8.26 -14.70
CA ASN A 18 -1.10 7.00 -14.10
C ASN A 18 -1.02 7.15 -12.57
N VAL A 19 -1.59 6.18 -11.83
CA VAL A 19 -1.60 6.19 -10.36
C VAL A 19 -0.98 4.90 -9.82
N ILE A 20 -0.07 5.05 -8.86
CA ILE A 20 0.49 3.91 -8.10
C ILE A 20 -0.44 3.64 -6.92
N ILE A 21 -1.02 2.44 -6.87
CA ILE A 21 -1.93 2.04 -5.80
C ILE A 21 -1.14 1.45 -4.64
N GLU A 22 -1.14 2.14 -3.50
CA GLU A 22 -0.49 1.66 -2.27
C GLU A 22 -1.42 0.77 -1.42
N ILE A 23 -2.72 1.06 -1.44
CA ILE A 23 -3.73 0.34 -0.67
C ILE A 23 -4.88 -0.04 -1.60
N PRO A 24 -5.16 -1.35 -1.82
CA PRO A 24 -6.25 -1.77 -2.68
C PRO A 24 -7.61 -1.41 -2.06
N ALA A 25 -8.60 -1.13 -2.91
CA ALA A 25 -9.96 -0.92 -2.46
C ALA A 25 -10.49 -2.15 -1.70
N GLN A 26 -11.27 -1.92 -0.64
CA GLN A 26 -11.79 -2.97 0.24
C GLN A 26 -10.71 -3.83 0.92
N SER A 27 -9.47 -3.35 1.01
CA SER A 27 -8.45 -4.03 1.81
C SER A 27 -8.95 -4.16 3.25
N SER A 28 -8.96 -5.39 3.78
CA SER A 28 -9.13 -5.60 5.21
C SER A 28 -8.13 -4.69 5.94
N PRO A 29 -8.55 -3.89 6.93
CA PRO A 29 -7.60 -3.12 7.72
C PRO A 29 -6.56 -4.10 8.25
N VAL A 30 -5.28 -3.87 7.95
CA VAL A 30 -4.19 -4.67 8.52
C VAL A 30 -4.16 -4.36 10.00
N LYS A 31 -4.98 -5.10 10.74
CA LYS A 31 -5.14 -4.99 12.19
C LYS A 31 -4.01 -5.80 12.81
N TYR A 32 -2.86 -5.16 13.00
CA TYR A 32 -1.89 -5.66 13.96
C TYR A 32 -2.48 -5.43 15.36
N GLU A 33 -3.31 -6.34 15.82
CA GLU A 33 -3.54 -6.47 17.25
C GLU A 33 -2.27 -7.08 17.83
N ILE A 34 -1.42 -6.24 18.44
CA ILE A 34 -0.50 -6.73 19.44
C ILE A 34 -1.40 -7.13 20.60
N ASP A 35 -1.62 -8.44 20.73
CA ASP A 35 -2.22 -9.00 21.91
C ASP A 35 -1.39 -8.55 23.13
N LYS A 36 -2.00 -7.72 23.97
CA LYS A 36 -1.36 -7.21 25.19
C LYS A 36 -1.47 -8.23 26.34
N GLU A 37 -2.17 -9.35 26.15
CA GLU A 37 -2.19 -10.44 27.12
C GLU A 37 -1.01 -11.41 26.95
N THR A 38 -0.38 -11.49 25.78
CA THR A 38 0.86 -12.28 25.61
C THR A 38 2.09 -11.46 25.99
N GLY A 39 2.08 -10.93 27.20
CA GLY A 39 3.29 -10.70 27.99
C GLY A 39 3.84 -12.00 28.60
N ALA A 40 3.69 -13.14 27.93
CA ALA A 40 4.18 -14.43 28.40
C ALA A 40 4.71 -15.28 27.23
N MET A 41 6.04 -15.21 27.09
CA MET A 41 6.97 -16.13 26.40
C MET A 41 6.80 -16.37 24.90
#